data_AF-A0A1Z4F3N5-F1
#
_entry.id   AF-A0A1Z4F3N5-F1
#
_cell.length_a   1.000
_cell.length_b   1.000
_cell.length_c   1.000
_cell.angle_alpha   90.00
_cell.angle_beta   90.00
_cell.angle_gamma   90.00
#
_symmetry.space_group_name_H-M   'P 1'
#
loop_
_entity.id
_entity.type
_entity.pdbx_description
1 polymer ?
#
loop_
_entity_poly.entity_id
_entity_poly.type
_entity_poly.pdbx_seq_one_letter_code
_entity_poly.pdbx_strand_id
1 'polypeptide(L)'
;METQNCEPQGVEYLQLGLSGKTAGMVADLVSIQRDIVFAQQCAEGYLSRAPTGPSTQGEDSLVAQALWSAGAISYRRAFTSGRGHLVSKGQRLKLHEAWTDMLAPEQLVAHEKILEMTNQHIAHRVGDHEGVRIIALLTPPPMPRAIAGVGHMLLHMIGPEACLAERMLEICGMLNQGLEQEISNGNDLLTMWLSEQDINELYAASESQT
;
A
#
# COMPACT_ATOMS: atom_id res chain seq x y z
N MET A 1 20.76 25.28 -41.91
CA MET A 1 19.60 25.95 -41.29
C MET A 1 19.17 25.09 -40.12
N GLU A 2 19.74 25.36 -38.96
CA GLU A 2 19.37 24.69 -37.71
C GLU A 2 18.08 25.34 -37.21
N THR A 3 17.02 24.54 -37.11
CA THR A 3 15.78 24.92 -36.45
C THR A 3 16.07 25.00 -34.95
N GLN A 4 16.20 26.22 -34.43
CA GLN A 4 16.13 26.48 -33.00
C GLN A 4 14.77 26.01 -32.49
N ASN A 5 14.75 24.87 -31.80
CA ASN A 5 13.64 24.45 -30.95
C ASN A 5 13.54 25.46 -29.80
N CYS A 6 12.61 26.40 -29.93
CA CYS A 6 12.18 27.25 -28.85
C CYS A 6 11.27 26.38 -27.95
N GLU A 7 11.84 25.70 -26.95
CA GLU A 7 11.02 25.09 -25.91
C GLU A 7 10.21 26.19 -25.23
N PRO A 8 8.88 26.03 -25.09
CA PRO A 8 8.07 27.01 -24.40
C PRO A 8 8.54 27.09 -22.95
N GLN A 9 9.00 28.27 -22.53
CA GLN A 9 9.28 28.58 -21.13
C GLN A 9 8.02 28.27 -20.32
N GLY A 10 8.14 27.37 -19.34
CA GLY A 10 7.01 26.95 -18.50
C GLY A 10 6.39 28.14 -17.80
N VAL A 11 5.05 28.25 -17.85
CA VAL A 11 4.31 29.26 -17.10
C VAL A 11 4.39 28.90 -15.61
N GLU A 12 4.93 29.80 -14.79
CA GLU A 12 4.92 29.66 -13.34
C GLU A 12 3.57 30.14 -12.80
N TYR A 13 2.85 29.26 -12.11
CA TYR A 13 1.54 29.55 -11.54
C TYR A 13 1.68 29.97 -10.07
N LEU A 14 0.90 30.97 -9.64
CA LEU A 14 0.77 31.32 -8.23
C LEU A 14 0.13 30.14 -7.46
N GLN A 15 0.64 29.86 -6.26
CA GLN A 15 0.18 28.76 -5.43
C GLN A 15 -0.59 29.31 -4.22
N LEU A 16 -1.75 28.72 -3.93
CA LEU A 16 -2.56 29.05 -2.76
C LEU A 16 -2.84 27.76 -1.97
N GLY A 17 -2.37 27.70 -0.72
CA GLY A 17 -2.70 26.61 0.18
C GLY A 17 -4.19 26.63 0.57
N LEU A 18 -4.90 25.55 0.24
CA LEU A 18 -6.30 25.36 0.65
C LEU A 18 -6.39 24.66 2.01
N SER A 19 -7.42 24.98 2.77
CA SER A 19 -7.70 24.35 4.07
C SER A 19 -9.19 24.08 4.23
N GLY A 20 -9.56 23.35 5.29
CA GLY A 20 -10.95 23.01 5.58
C GLY A 20 -11.34 21.60 5.13
N LYS A 21 -12.63 21.27 5.33
CA LYS A 21 -13.11 19.88 5.26
C LYS A 21 -12.95 19.25 3.87
N THR A 22 -13.33 19.95 2.80
CA THR A 22 -13.26 19.41 1.44
C THR A 22 -11.82 19.23 0.97
N ALA A 23 -10.95 20.22 1.21
CA ALA A 23 -9.52 20.12 0.90
C ALA A 23 -8.84 18.99 1.69
N GLY A 24 -9.16 18.83 2.98
CA GLY A 24 -8.69 17.73 3.80
C GLY A 24 -9.16 16.35 3.30
N MET A 25 -10.42 16.24 2.88
CA MET A 25 -10.97 15.02 2.28
C MET A 25 -10.22 14.64 1.00
N VAL A 26 -10.00 15.58 0.08
CA VAL A 26 -9.25 15.32 -1.16
C VAL A 26 -7.80 14.93 -0.85
N ALA A 27 -7.15 15.60 0.10
CA ALA A 27 -5.79 15.25 0.53
C ALA A 27 -5.72 13.83 1.11
N ASP A 28 -6.69 13.44 1.94
CA ASP A 28 -6.79 12.08 2.47
C ASP A 28 -7.01 11.05 1.35
N LEU A 29 -7.92 11.31 0.40
CA LEU A 29 -8.20 10.44 -0.75
C LEU A 29 -6.95 10.24 -1.62
N VAL A 30 -6.22 11.33 -1.95
CA VAL A 30 -4.96 11.26 -2.71
C VAL A 30 -3.91 10.45 -1.95
N SER A 31 -3.80 10.63 -0.62
CA SER A 31 -2.89 9.82 0.18
C SER A 31 -3.27 8.34 0.18
N ILE A 32 -4.57 8.01 0.26
CA ILE A 32 -5.07 6.63 0.21
C ILE A 32 -4.78 6.03 -1.17
N GLN A 33 -5.02 6.78 -2.25
CA GLN A 33 -4.73 6.36 -3.62
C GLN A 33 -3.26 6.02 -3.82
N ARG A 34 -2.34 6.85 -3.31
CA ARG A 34 -0.91 6.55 -3.34
C ARG A 34 -0.57 5.25 -2.63
N ASP A 35 -1.18 4.99 -1.47
CA ASP A 35 -0.99 3.74 -0.74
C ASP A 35 -1.50 2.52 -1.55
N ILE A 36 -2.66 2.64 -2.21
CA ILE A 36 -3.26 1.58 -3.05
C ILE A 36 -2.44 1.34 -4.33
N VAL A 37 -2.04 2.39 -5.05
CA VAL A 37 -1.23 2.27 -6.28
C VAL A 37 0.13 1.65 -5.97
N PHE A 38 0.76 2.05 -4.87
CA PHE A 38 2.03 1.45 -4.46
C PHE A 38 1.86 -0.03 -4.08
N ALA A 39 0.78 -0.37 -3.37
CA ALA A 39 0.44 -1.75 -3.05
C ALA A 39 0.23 -2.60 -4.32
N GLN A 40 -0.44 -2.04 -5.34
CA GLN A 40 -0.62 -2.66 -6.64
C GLN A 40 0.72 -2.96 -7.33
N GLN A 41 1.59 -1.95 -7.44
CA GLN A 41 2.92 -2.07 -8.04
C GLN A 41 3.78 -3.11 -7.31
N CYS A 42 3.68 -3.18 -5.99
CA CYS A 42 4.36 -4.19 -5.20
C CYS A 42 3.83 -5.60 -5.49
N ALA A 43 2.51 -5.78 -5.63
CA ALA A 43 1.91 -7.06 -5.98
C ALA A 43 2.34 -7.53 -7.39
N GLU A 44 2.35 -6.63 -8.39
CA GLU A 44 2.87 -6.91 -9.73
C GLU A 44 4.36 -7.30 -9.69
N GLY A 45 5.16 -6.52 -8.96
CA GLY A 45 6.58 -6.81 -8.74
C GLY A 45 6.81 -8.16 -8.07
N TYR A 46 5.99 -8.50 -7.06
CA TYR A 46 6.02 -9.78 -6.38
C TYR A 46 5.73 -10.92 -7.37
N LEU A 47 4.64 -10.85 -8.13
CA LEU A 47 4.24 -11.89 -9.09
C LEU A 47 5.31 -12.15 -10.15
N SER A 48 6.01 -11.10 -10.60
CA SER A 48 7.11 -11.24 -11.56
C SER A 48 8.37 -11.94 -11.01
N ARG A 49 8.50 -12.02 -9.69
CA ARG A 49 9.70 -12.54 -8.97
C ARG A 49 9.37 -13.68 -8.02
N ALA A 50 8.10 -14.06 -7.92
CA ALA A 50 7.63 -15.05 -6.96
C ALA A 50 8.31 -16.40 -7.25
N PRO A 51 8.83 -17.08 -6.22
CA PRO A 51 9.49 -18.36 -6.41
C PRO A 51 8.49 -19.39 -6.98
N THR A 52 8.76 -19.88 -8.19
CA THR A 52 7.92 -20.90 -8.87
C THR A 52 8.22 -22.33 -8.42
N GLY A 53 9.09 -22.51 -7.41
CA GLY A 53 9.46 -23.83 -6.90
C GLY A 53 10.21 -23.80 -5.56
N PRO A 54 10.43 -24.98 -4.95
CA PRO A 54 10.97 -25.11 -3.59
C PRO A 54 12.46 -24.78 -3.43
N SER A 55 13.17 -24.35 -4.49
CA SER A 55 14.63 -24.22 -4.51
C SER A 55 15.16 -22.82 -4.84
N THR A 56 14.31 -21.80 -4.97
CA THR A 56 14.74 -20.42 -5.25
C THR A 56 15.09 -19.69 -3.96
N GLN A 57 16.16 -20.14 -3.28
CA GLN A 57 16.87 -19.30 -2.31
C GLN A 57 17.88 -18.45 -3.08
N GLY A 58 17.65 -17.15 -3.17
CA GLY A 58 18.46 -16.21 -3.94
C GLY A 58 17.95 -14.76 -3.80
N GLU A 59 18.61 -13.81 -4.47
CA GLU A 59 18.25 -12.38 -4.40
C GLU A 59 16.78 -12.12 -4.76
N ASP A 60 16.23 -12.83 -5.75
CA ASP A 60 14.82 -12.69 -6.16
C ASP A 60 13.83 -13.05 -5.05
N SER A 61 14.16 -14.01 -4.19
CA SER A 61 13.31 -14.40 -3.06
C SER A 61 13.28 -13.33 -1.98
N LEU A 62 14.42 -12.69 -1.70
CA LEU A 62 14.48 -11.57 -0.75
C LEU A 62 13.72 -10.36 -1.29
N VAL A 63 13.89 -10.05 -2.57
CA VAL A 63 13.19 -8.94 -3.23
C VAL A 63 11.68 -9.20 -3.25
N ALA A 64 11.24 -10.42 -3.59
CA ALA A 64 9.83 -10.80 -3.53
C ALA A 64 9.26 -10.62 -2.12
N GLN A 65 9.96 -11.10 -1.09
CA GLN A 65 9.53 -10.93 0.31
C GLN A 65 9.41 -9.45 0.70
N ALA A 66 10.37 -8.63 0.30
CA ALA A 66 10.36 -7.19 0.55
C ALA A 66 9.20 -6.49 -0.15
N LEU A 67 8.94 -6.82 -1.41
CA LEU A 67 7.83 -6.29 -2.20
C LEU A 67 6.48 -6.66 -1.57
N TRP A 68 6.29 -7.94 -1.23
CA TRP A 68 5.06 -8.37 -0.55
C TRP A 68 4.84 -7.61 0.75
N SER A 69 5.87 -7.53 1.59
CA SER A 69 5.78 -6.88 2.90
C SER A 69 5.46 -5.38 2.77
N ALA A 70 6.15 -4.68 1.88
CA ALA A 70 5.92 -3.26 1.62
C ALA A 70 4.52 -2.99 1.04
N GLY A 71 4.08 -3.85 0.10
CA GLY A 71 2.76 -3.78 -0.50
C GLY A 71 1.65 -4.02 0.53
N ALA A 72 1.74 -5.08 1.32
CA ALA A 72 0.75 -5.44 2.32
C ALA A 72 0.60 -4.37 3.42
N ILE A 73 1.73 -3.77 3.87
CA ILE A 73 1.72 -2.64 4.80
C ILE A 73 1.01 -1.42 4.20
N SER A 74 1.33 -1.07 2.96
CA SER A 74 0.72 0.08 2.27
C SER A 74 -0.76 -0.14 2.02
N TYR A 75 -1.14 -1.35 1.60
CA TYR A 75 -2.52 -1.77 1.48
C TYR A 75 -3.28 -1.60 2.79
N ARG A 76 -2.76 -2.15 3.91
CA ARG A 76 -3.38 -1.98 5.23
C ARG A 76 -3.53 -0.51 5.61
N ARG A 77 -2.53 0.34 5.34
CA ARG A 77 -2.58 1.78 5.65
C ARG A 77 -3.78 2.48 4.98
N ALA A 78 -4.23 2.02 3.82
CA ALA A 78 -5.41 2.55 3.14
C ALA A 78 -6.72 2.32 3.93
N PHE A 79 -6.78 1.28 4.78
CA PHE A 79 -7.97 0.91 5.57
C PHE A 79 -7.90 1.30 7.05
N THR A 80 -6.74 1.72 7.54
CA THR A 80 -6.57 2.14 8.94
C THR A 80 -6.87 3.62 9.14
N SER A 81 -7.47 3.96 10.28
CA SER A 81 -7.61 5.34 10.73
C SER A 81 -6.27 5.89 11.22
N GLY A 82 -5.95 7.11 10.78
CA GLY A 82 -4.78 7.87 11.21
C GLY A 82 -5.18 9.32 11.52
N ARG A 83 -4.20 10.21 11.70
CA ARG A 83 -4.47 11.65 11.72
C ARG A 83 -4.83 12.09 10.30
N GLY A 84 -5.95 12.80 10.15
CA GLY A 84 -6.37 13.33 8.86
C GLY A 84 -5.53 14.53 8.43
N HIS A 85 -5.45 14.74 7.11
CA HIS A 85 -4.79 15.90 6.55
C HIS A 85 -5.66 17.16 6.70
N LEU A 86 -5.02 18.31 6.93
CA LEU A 86 -5.61 19.65 6.89
C LEU A 86 -6.79 19.93 7.85
N VAL A 87 -7.11 18.99 8.74
CA VAL A 87 -8.11 19.15 9.81
C VAL A 87 -7.42 18.91 11.16
N SER A 88 -7.32 19.98 11.97
CA SER A 88 -6.72 19.88 13.31
C SER A 88 -7.49 18.87 14.17
N LYS A 89 -6.78 17.83 14.65
CA LYS A 89 -7.35 16.70 15.41
C LYS A 89 -8.41 15.88 14.65
N GLY A 90 -8.51 16.05 13.33
CA GLY A 90 -9.36 15.24 12.47
C GLY A 90 -8.82 13.81 12.33
N GLN A 91 -9.74 12.85 12.15
CA GLN A 91 -9.39 11.50 11.74
C GLN A 91 -9.25 11.46 10.22
N ARG A 92 -8.28 10.66 9.73
CA ARG A 92 -8.14 10.36 8.30
C ARG A 92 -9.44 9.75 7.80
N LEU A 93 -9.86 10.17 6.60
CA LEU A 93 -10.95 9.52 5.88
C LEU A 93 -10.73 7.99 5.87
N LYS A 94 -11.75 7.24 6.29
CA LYS A 94 -11.77 5.78 6.15
C LYS A 94 -12.44 5.45 4.82
N LEU A 95 -11.86 4.51 4.07
CA LEU A 95 -12.55 3.94 2.90
C LEU A 95 -13.92 3.42 3.32
N HIS A 96 -14.94 3.73 2.53
CA HIS A 96 -16.32 3.38 2.84
C HIS A 96 -16.49 1.85 2.82
N GLU A 97 -17.24 1.28 3.75
CA GLU A 97 -17.50 -0.17 3.82
C GLU A 97 -18.18 -0.68 2.53
N ALA A 98 -18.97 0.17 1.88
CA ALA A 98 -19.53 -0.10 0.56
C ALA A 98 -18.48 -0.50 -0.50
N TRP A 99 -17.22 -0.09 -0.36
CA TRP A 99 -16.18 -0.48 -1.31
C TRP A 99 -15.68 -1.90 -1.09
N THR A 100 -15.66 -2.35 0.16
CA THR A 100 -15.42 -3.76 0.49
C THR A 100 -16.63 -4.64 0.16
N ASP A 101 -17.84 -4.08 0.20
CA ASP A 101 -19.08 -4.80 -0.18
C ASP A 101 -19.16 -5.10 -1.69
N MET A 102 -18.40 -4.37 -2.53
CA MET A 102 -18.30 -4.63 -3.97
C MET A 102 -17.35 -5.78 -4.32
N LEU A 103 -16.57 -6.28 -3.35
CA LEU A 103 -15.63 -7.36 -3.59
C LEU A 103 -16.36 -8.68 -3.86
N ALA A 104 -15.89 -9.42 -4.86
CA ALA A 104 -16.31 -10.81 -5.03
C ALA A 104 -15.93 -11.63 -3.77
N PRO A 105 -16.62 -12.75 -3.46
CA PRO A 105 -16.33 -13.55 -2.27
C PRO A 105 -14.86 -13.95 -2.13
N GLU A 106 -14.20 -14.32 -3.22
CA GLU A 106 -12.78 -14.68 -3.24
C GLU A 106 -11.87 -13.48 -2.96
N GLN A 107 -12.26 -12.29 -3.41
CA GLN A 107 -11.55 -11.04 -3.16
C GLN A 107 -11.73 -10.58 -1.72
N LEU A 108 -12.91 -10.78 -1.12
CA LEU A 108 -13.16 -10.49 0.28
C LEU A 108 -12.30 -11.37 1.19
N VAL A 109 -12.23 -12.68 0.91
CA VAL A 109 -11.35 -13.60 1.63
C VAL A 109 -9.88 -13.18 1.49
N ALA A 110 -9.46 -12.78 0.29
CA ALA A 110 -8.10 -12.26 0.08
C ALA A 110 -7.85 -10.97 0.87
N HIS A 111 -8.78 -10.02 0.84
CA HIS A 111 -8.73 -8.76 1.59
C HIS A 111 -8.52 -9.03 3.10
N GLU A 112 -9.38 -9.87 3.69
CA GLU A 112 -9.30 -10.23 5.10
C GLU A 112 -7.96 -10.89 5.44
N LYS A 113 -7.50 -11.85 4.62
CA LYS A 113 -6.23 -12.54 4.81
C LYS A 113 -5.03 -11.59 4.75
N ILE A 114 -5.02 -10.63 3.81
CA ILE A 114 -3.95 -9.64 3.69
C ILE A 114 -3.91 -8.73 4.93
N LEU A 115 -5.08 -8.28 5.40
CA LEU A 115 -5.16 -7.45 6.60
C LEU A 115 -4.71 -8.23 7.85
N GLU A 116 -5.10 -9.49 7.98
CA GLU A 116 -4.68 -10.36 9.06
C GLU A 116 -3.16 -10.58 9.05
N MET A 117 -2.59 -11.01 7.93
CA MET A 117 -1.14 -11.22 7.78
C MET A 117 -0.35 -9.97 8.14
N THR A 118 -0.79 -8.81 7.67
CA THR A 118 -0.11 -7.54 7.97
C THR A 118 -0.24 -7.17 9.44
N ASN A 119 -1.40 -7.42 10.05
CA ASN A 119 -1.58 -7.19 11.48
C ASN A 119 -0.65 -8.08 12.32
N GLN A 120 -0.47 -9.34 11.94
CA GLN A 120 0.50 -10.24 12.56
C GLN A 120 1.93 -9.72 12.40
N HIS A 121 2.32 -9.29 11.19
CA HIS A 121 3.67 -8.73 10.94
C HIS A 121 3.98 -7.46 11.74
N ILE A 122 2.98 -6.60 11.99
CA ILE A 122 3.19 -5.32 12.70
C ILE A 122 3.10 -5.49 14.23
N ALA A 123 2.13 -6.28 14.71
CA ALA A 123 1.79 -6.32 16.13
C ALA A 123 2.38 -7.52 16.90
N HIS A 124 2.71 -8.62 16.22
CA HIS A 124 3.15 -9.86 16.86
C HIS A 124 4.55 -10.24 16.42
N ARG A 125 5.46 -10.39 17.39
CA ARG A 125 6.89 -10.66 17.17
C ARG A 125 7.17 -12.02 16.50
N VAL A 126 6.15 -12.85 16.30
CA VAL A 126 6.19 -14.18 15.70
C VAL A 126 4.76 -14.52 15.23
N GLY A 127 4.41 -14.24 13.98
CA GLY A 127 3.23 -14.89 13.35
C GLY A 127 3.58 -16.32 12.94
N ASP A 128 2.60 -17.14 12.52
CA ASP A 128 2.81 -18.51 12.01
C ASP A 128 3.75 -18.59 10.77
N HIS A 129 4.27 -17.44 10.34
CA HIS A 129 5.08 -17.20 9.16
C HIS A 129 6.59 -17.15 9.47
N GLU A 130 6.97 -17.07 10.75
CA GLU A 130 8.36 -17.26 11.20
C GLU A 130 8.38 -18.24 12.37
N GLY A 131 8.96 -19.42 12.15
CA GLY A 131 8.99 -20.48 13.15
C GLY A 131 10.42 -20.94 13.44
N VAL A 132 10.82 -20.96 14.70
CA VAL A 132 12.03 -21.67 15.12
C VAL A 132 11.63 -23.02 15.68
N ARG A 133 11.95 -24.11 14.98
CA ARG A 133 11.78 -25.46 15.49
C ARG A 133 13.07 -25.94 16.12
N ILE A 134 13.00 -26.32 17.40
CA ILE A 134 14.09 -27.03 18.08
C ILE A 134 13.88 -28.52 17.84
N ILE A 135 14.89 -29.18 17.28
CA ILE A 135 14.84 -30.60 16.92
C ILE A 135 15.92 -31.39 17.63
N ALA A 136 15.59 -32.59 18.11
CA ALA A 136 16.59 -33.53 18.60
C ALA A 136 17.23 -34.25 17.41
N LEU A 137 18.56 -34.26 17.35
CA LEU A 137 19.32 -35.04 16.38
C LEU A 137 19.59 -36.41 16.98
N LEU A 138 19.18 -37.47 16.30
CA LEU A 138 19.37 -38.85 16.74
C LEU A 138 20.42 -39.53 15.87
N THR A 139 21.24 -40.41 16.45
CA THR A 139 22.20 -41.21 15.68
C THR A 139 21.44 -42.17 14.74
N PRO A 140 21.73 -42.16 13.42
CA PRO A 140 21.03 -43.02 12.47
C PRO A 140 21.57 -44.46 12.48
N PRO A 141 20.78 -45.46 12.06
CA PRO A 141 21.27 -46.83 11.86
C PRO A 141 22.44 -46.88 10.84
N PRO A 142 23.44 -47.77 11.02
CA PRO A 142 23.53 -48.84 12.02
C PRO A 142 24.16 -48.44 13.36
N MET A 143 24.37 -47.14 13.64
CA MET A 143 25.02 -46.70 14.88
C MET A 143 24.14 -46.97 16.13
N PRO A 144 24.73 -47.08 17.34
CA PRO A 144 23.97 -47.21 18.58
C PRO A 144 22.98 -46.05 18.74
N ARG A 145 21.74 -46.37 19.14
CA ARG A 145 20.67 -45.39 19.36
C ARG A 145 21.06 -44.42 20.48
N ALA A 146 21.22 -43.14 20.15
CA ALA A 146 21.60 -42.09 21.08
C ALA A 146 21.10 -40.72 20.57
N ILE A 147 21.05 -39.74 21.48
CA ILE A 147 20.88 -38.33 21.12
C ILE A 147 22.25 -37.81 20.68
N ALA A 148 22.38 -37.44 19.41
CA ALA A 148 23.57 -36.85 18.84
C ALA A 148 23.69 -35.35 19.16
N GLY A 149 22.56 -34.67 19.40
CA GLY A 149 22.55 -33.26 19.79
C GLY A 149 21.18 -32.60 19.65
N VAL A 150 21.19 -31.28 19.67
CA VAL A 150 20.01 -30.43 19.45
C VAL A 150 20.31 -29.48 18.30
N GLY A 151 19.43 -29.45 17.31
CA GLY A 151 19.46 -28.51 16.19
C GLY A 151 18.34 -27.48 16.30
N HIS A 152 18.46 -26.38 15.55
CA HIS A 152 17.39 -25.43 15.31
C HIS A 152 17.14 -25.33 13.81
N MET A 153 15.86 -25.22 13.44
CA MET A 153 15.42 -25.02 12.07
C MET A 153 14.59 -23.75 12.01
N LEU A 154 15.03 -22.79 11.21
CA LEU A 154 14.29 -21.57 10.90
C LEU A 154 13.36 -21.85 9.73
N LEU A 155 12.08 -21.60 9.92
CA LEU A 155 11.05 -21.60 8.90
C LEU A 155 10.72 -20.14 8.62
N HIS A 156 11.04 -19.65 7.43
CA HIS A 156 10.64 -18.32 6.96
C HIS A 156 9.63 -18.46 5.83
N MET A 157 8.47 -17.83 5.97
CA MET A 157 7.57 -17.62 4.85
C MET A 157 8.19 -16.55 3.93
N ILE A 158 8.50 -16.95 2.70
CA ILE A 158 9.06 -16.06 1.67
C ILE A 158 7.99 -15.07 1.17
N GLY A 159 6.73 -15.46 1.20
CA GLY A 159 5.59 -14.66 0.76
C GLY A 159 4.35 -15.54 0.65
N PRO A 160 3.19 -14.96 0.30
CA PRO A 160 1.96 -15.71 0.13
C PRO A 160 1.99 -16.53 -1.17
N GLU A 161 1.00 -17.39 -1.34
CA GLU A 161 0.70 -18.01 -2.62
C GLU A 161 0.42 -16.93 -3.69
N ALA A 162 0.83 -17.19 -4.94
CA ALA A 162 0.66 -16.25 -6.05
C ALA A 162 -0.79 -15.79 -6.23
N CYS A 163 -1.76 -16.69 -6.01
CA CYS A 163 -3.18 -16.38 -6.08
C CYS A 163 -3.60 -15.23 -5.14
N LEU A 164 -2.98 -15.11 -3.96
CA LEU A 164 -3.30 -14.03 -3.03
C LEU A 164 -2.79 -12.68 -3.55
N ALA A 165 -1.60 -12.67 -4.17
CA ALA A 165 -1.05 -11.46 -4.78
C ALA A 165 -1.81 -11.05 -6.05
N GLU A 166 -2.30 -12.01 -6.85
CA GLU A 166 -3.21 -11.76 -7.97
C GLU A 166 -4.51 -11.10 -7.50
N ARG A 167 -5.12 -11.63 -6.42
CA ARG A 167 -6.33 -11.01 -5.84
C ARG A 167 -6.06 -9.62 -5.29
N MET A 168 -4.90 -9.42 -4.64
CA MET A 168 -4.50 -8.09 -4.19
C MET A 168 -4.41 -7.09 -5.34
N LEU A 169 -3.82 -7.50 -6.46
CA LEU A 169 -3.72 -6.70 -7.69
C LEU A 169 -5.10 -6.32 -8.23
N GLU A 170 -6.02 -7.27 -8.36
CA GLU A 170 -7.40 -7.02 -8.78
C GLU A 170 -8.12 -6.03 -7.87
N ILE A 171 -8.03 -6.24 -6.55
CA ILE A 171 -8.67 -5.37 -5.55
C ILE A 171 -8.10 -3.95 -5.63
N CYS A 172 -6.77 -3.81 -5.71
CA CYS A 172 -6.15 -2.48 -5.83
C CYS A 172 -6.59 -1.75 -7.11
N GLY A 173 -6.70 -2.46 -8.23
CA GLY A 173 -7.18 -1.90 -9.48
C GLY A 173 -8.62 -1.36 -9.36
N MET A 174 -9.52 -2.13 -8.74
CA MET A 174 -10.90 -1.70 -8.48
C MET A 174 -10.94 -0.46 -7.56
N LEU A 175 -10.20 -0.50 -6.44
CA LEU A 175 -10.17 0.59 -5.46
C LEU A 175 -9.57 1.86 -6.05
N ASN A 176 -8.54 1.76 -6.89
CA ASN A 176 -7.93 2.92 -7.54
C ASN A 176 -8.93 3.62 -8.46
N GLN A 177 -9.73 2.88 -9.24
CA GLN A 177 -10.77 3.48 -10.08
C GLN A 177 -11.82 4.23 -9.25
N GLY A 178 -12.25 3.66 -8.12
CA GLY A 178 -13.15 4.34 -7.19
C GLY A 178 -12.54 5.61 -6.61
N LEU A 179 -11.25 5.59 -6.25
CA LEU A 179 -10.53 6.75 -5.71
C LEU A 179 -10.38 7.86 -6.74
N GLU A 180 -10.05 7.52 -7.99
CA GLU A 180 -9.94 8.50 -9.07
C GLU A 180 -11.26 9.27 -9.26
N GLN A 181 -12.39 8.55 -9.22
CA GLN A 181 -13.70 9.18 -9.32
C GLN A 181 -14.00 10.10 -8.12
N GLU A 182 -13.76 9.65 -6.90
CA GLU A 182 -14.00 10.47 -5.70
C GLU A 182 -13.06 11.69 -5.61
N ILE A 183 -11.80 11.54 -6.03
CA ILE A 183 -10.85 12.64 -6.12
C ILE A 183 -11.32 13.65 -7.16
N SER A 184 -11.77 13.19 -8.33
CA SER A 184 -12.35 14.07 -9.36
C SER A 184 -13.54 14.84 -8.83
N ASN A 185 -14.50 14.15 -8.20
CA ASN A 185 -15.68 14.77 -7.60
C ASN A 185 -15.29 15.82 -6.54
N GLY A 186 -14.31 15.51 -5.69
CA GLY A 186 -13.81 16.43 -4.68
C GLY A 186 -13.12 17.66 -5.29
N ASN A 187 -12.35 17.49 -6.37
CA ASN A 187 -11.72 18.58 -7.11
C ASN A 187 -12.75 19.47 -7.81
N ASP A 188 -13.82 18.89 -8.37
CA ASP A 188 -14.91 19.65 -8.99
C ASP A 188 -15.62 20.52 -7.95
N LEU A 189 -15.87 19.98 -6.74
CA LEU A 189 -16.43 20.74 -5.63
C LEU A 189 -15.51 21.89 -5.17
N LEU A 190 -14.21 21.64 -5.09
CA LEU A 190 -13.23 22.69 -4.75
C LEU A 190 -13.18 23.78 -5.82
N THR A 191 -13.22 23.39 -7.09
CA THR A 191 -13.20 24.32 -8.23
C THR A 191 -14.45 25.18 -8.26
N MET A 192 -15.63 24.57 -8.07
CA MET A 192 -16.89 25.30 -7.96
C MET A 192 -16.86 26.29 -6.80
N TRP A 193 -16.41 25.86 -5.62
CA TRP A 193 -16.26 26.74 -4.46
C TRP A 193 -15.30 27.91 -4.72
N LEU A 194 -14.15 27.66 -5.36
CA LEU A 194 -13.17 28.69 -5.73
C LEU A 194 -13.74 29.68 -6.76
N SER A 195 -14.56 29.21 -7.70
CA SER A 195 -15.17 30.07 -8.73
C SER A 195 -16.19 31.07 -8.17
N GLU A 196 -16.69 30.81 -6.96
CA GLU A 196 -17.61 31.71 -6.24
C GLU A 196 -16.87 32.74 -5.36
N GLN A 197 -15.56 32.60 -5.16
CA GLN A 197 -14.76 33.54 -4.36
C GLN A 197 -14.31 34.75 -5.20
N ASP A 198 -14.00 35.87 -4.53
CA ASP A 198 -13.38 37.02 -5.20
C ASP A 198 -11.95 36.66 -5.63
N ILE A 199 -11.70 36.67 -6.94
CA ILE A 199 -10.40 36.32 -7.52
C ILE A 199 -9.27 37.22 -7.01
N ASN A 200 -9.54 38.49 -6.70
CA ASN A 200 -8.51 39.41 -6.20
C ASN A 200 -8.09 39.04 -4.77
N GLU A 201 -9.04 38.60 -3.95
CA GLU A 201 -8.73 38.12 -2.59
C GLU A 201 -7.89 36.83 -2.63
N LEU A 202 -8.18 35.92 -3.56
CA LEU A 202 -7.38 34.71 -3.76
C LEU A 202 -5.94 35.02 -4.17
N TYR A 203 -5.75 35.98 -5.10
CA TYR A 203 -4.42 36.42 -5.52
C TYR A 203 -3.66 37.08 -4.37
N ALA A 204 -4.28 38.00 -3.64
CA ALA A 204 -3.67 38.64 -2.48
C ALA A 204 -3.27 37.62 -1.39
N ALA A 205 -4.10 36.59 -1.16
CA ALA A 205 -3.79 35.52 -0.23
C ALA A 205 -2.59 34.68 -0.69
N SER A 206 -2.43 34.42 -1.99
CA SER A 206 -1.31 33.63 -2.53
C SER A 206 0.06 34.31 -2.33
N GLU A 207 0.12 35.63 -2.48
CA GLU A 207 1.35 36.42 -2.30
C GLU A 207 1.78 36.52 -0.83
N SER A 208 0.82 36.42 0.11
CA SER A 208 1.08 36.46 1.55
C SER A 208 1.64 35.16 2.13
N GLN A 209 1.65 34.07 1.35
CA GLN A 209 2.17 32.76 1.76
C GLN A 209 3.64 32.54 1.38
N THR A 210 4.22 33.44 0.56
CA THR A 210 5.66 33.51 0.22
C THR A 210 6.48 34.22 1.29
#